data_AF-A0A2V5K3V6-F1
#
_entry.id   AF-A0A2V5K3V6-F1
#
_cell.length_a   1.000
_cell.length_b   1.000
_cell.length_c   1.000
_cell.angle_alpha   90.00
_cell.angle_beta   90.00
_cell.angle_gamma   90.00
#
_symmetry.space_group_name_H-M   'P 1'
#
loop_
_entity.id
_entity.type
_entity.pdbx_description
1 polymer ?
#
loop_
_entity_poly.entity_id
_entity_poly.type
_entity_poly.pdbx_seq_one_letter_code
_entity_poly.pdbx_strand_id
1 'polypeptide(L)' 'MIEKYALLQEPGKTMFVFAANGKFYGHIIKDRTDKAPAKFLFETPRYASVEALKAEYPPAESP' A
#
# COMPACT_ATOMS: atom_id res chain seq x y z
N MET A 1 -2.66 -11.22 1.99
CA MET A 1 -2.72 -10.06 1.09
C MET A 1 -4.04 -10.14 0.36
N ILE A 2 -4.82 -9.06 0.35
CA ILE A 2 -6.13 -8.99 -0.33
C ILE A 2 -6.00 -8.21 -1.63
N GLU A 3 -5.21 -7.15 -1.63
CA GLU A 3 -5.03 -6.29 -2.78
C GLU A 3 -3.61 -5.71 -2.76
N LYS A 4 -3.10 -5.30 -3.93
CA LYS A 4 -1.95 -4.41 -4.04
C LYS A 4 -2.20 -3.37 -5.11
N TYR A 5 -1.70 -2.16 -4.91
CA TYR A 5 -1.82 -1.06 -5.87
C TYR A 5 -0.65 -0.10 -5.74
N ALA A 6 -0.26 0.55 -6.84
CA ALA A 6 0.71 1.64 -6.81
C ALA A 6 0.07 2.86 -6.10
N LEU A 7 0.85 3.64 -5.34
CA LEU A 7 0.33 4.82 -4.64
C LEU A 7 0.29 6.03 -5.57
N LEU A 8 -0.83 6.77 -5.54
CA LEU A 8 -1.02 7.99 -6.36
C LEU A 8 -0.01 9.07 -6.02
N GLN A 9 0.15 9.34 -4.73
CA GLN A 9 0.98 10.44 -4.24
C GLN A 9 2.46 10.07 -4.16
N GLU A 10 2.79 8.78 -4.21
CA GLU A 10 4.16 8.30 -4.02
C GLU A 10 4.58 7.37 -5.16
N PRO A 11 4.97 7.92 -6.32
CA PRO A 11 5.41 7.13 -7.46
C PRO A 11 6.64 6.27 -7.11
N GLY A 12 6.62 5.02 -7.58
CA GLY A 12 7.64 4.02 -7.23
C GLY A 12 7.46 3.40 -5.84
N LYS A 13 6.26 3.53 -5.26
CA LYS A 13 5.86 2.78 -4.08
C LYS A 13 4.54 2.04 -4.32
N THR A 14 4.51 0.82 -3.81
CA THR A 14 3.36 -0.08 -3.88
C THR A 14 2.79 -0.28 -2.49
N MET A 15 1.47 -0.13 -2.37
CA MET A 15 0.69 -0.52 -1.20
C MET A 15 0.28 -1.99 -1.33
N PHE A 16 0.47 -2.76 -0.26
CA PHE A 16 -0.06 -4.12 -0.13
C PHE A 16 -1.07 -4.15 1.01
N VAL A 17 -2.34 -4.41 0.70
CA VAL A 17 -3.43 -4.45 1.68
C VAL A 17 -3.56 -5.85 2.27
N PHE A 18 -3.69 -5.92 3.58
CA PHE A 18 -3.92 -7.12 4.37
C PHE A 18 -5.15 -6.93 5.25
N ALA A 19 -5.80 -8.04 5.63
CA ALA A 19 -6.77 -8.04 6.72
C ALA A 19 -6.31 -8.93 7.85
N ALA A 20 -6.54 -8.48 9.07
CA ALA A 20 -6.35 -9.25 10.30
C ALA A 20 -7.40 -8.83 11.32
N ASN A 21 -8.04 -9.82 11.97
CA ASN A 21 -9.03 -9.59 13.04
C ASN A 21 -10.15 -8.60 12.64
N GLY A 22 -10.66 -8.71 11.42
CA GLY A 22 -11.73 -7.84 10.90
C GLY A 22 -11.30 -6.40 10.61
N LYS A 23 -10.00 -6.09 10.65
CA LYS A 23 -9.44 -4.78 10.28
C LYS A 23 -8.52 -4.91 9.08
N PHE A 24 -8.31 -3.79 8.38
CA PHE A 24 -7.48 -3.70 7.17
C PHE A 24 -6.27 -2.81 7.42
N TYR A 25 -5.11 -3.21 6.91
CA TYR A 25 -3.89 -2.43 7.02
C TYR A 25 -3.02 -2.65 5.79
N GLY A 26 -2.10 -1.73 5.56
CA GLY A 26 -1.30 -1.66 4.36
C GLY A 26 0.18 -1.76 4.67
N HIS A 27 0.95 -2.47 3.85
CA HIS A 27 2.40 -2.37 3.81
C HIS A 27 2.81 -1.53 2.61
N ILE A 28 3.46 -0.40 2.86
CA ILE A 28 4.03 0.42 1.80
C ILE A 28 5.44 -0.08 1.54
N ILE A 29 5.68 -0.48 0.30
CA ILE A 29 6.97 -0.97 -0.17
C ILE A 29 7.46 -0.02 -1.24
N LYS A 30 8.72 0.40 -1.13
CA LYS A 30 9.44 1.05 -2.22
C LYS A 30 9.78 0.00 -3.26
N ASP A 31 9.41 0.26 -4.50
CA ASP A 31 9.60 -0.67 -5.60
C ASP A 31 11.09 -0.95 -5.85
N ARG A 32 11.37 -2.15 -6.38
CA ARG A 32 12.72 -2.51 -6.81
C ARG A 32 13.10 -1.61 -7.99
N THR A 33 14.33 -1.12 -7.97
CA THR A 33 14.98 -0.48 -9.12
C THR A 33 16.17 -1.32 -9.54
N ASP A 34 16.77 -1.01 -10.69
CA ASP A 34 18.00 -1.69 -11.15
C ASP A 34 19.15 -1.57 -10.13
N LYS A 35 19.11 -0.53 -9.28
CA LYS A 35 20.16 -0.19 -8.33
C LYS A 35 19.83 -0.57 -6.88
N ALA A 36 18.59 -0.93 -6.57
CA ALA A 36 18.17 -1.23 -5.19
C ALA A 36 17.02 -2.24 -5.14
N PRO A 37 17.06 -3.22 -4.23
CA PRO A 37 15.96 -4.14 -4.02
C PRO A 37 14.71 -3.41 -3.51
N ALA A 38 13.55 -4.06 -3.64
CA ALA A 38 12.32 -3.56 -3.02
C ALA A 38 12.50 -3.49 -1.50
N LYS A 39 12.04 -2.40 -0.89
CA LYS A 39 12.25 -2.14 0.53
C LYS A 39 10.93 -1.83 1.22
N PHE A 40 10.61 -2.59 2.26
CA PHE A 40 9.53 -2.24 3.16
C PHE A 40 9.82 -0.89 3.82
N LEU A 41 8.89 0.05 3.68
CA LEU A 41 9.01 1.37 4.28
C LEU A 41 8.27 1.42 5.61
N PHE A 42 6.99 1.05 5.61
CA PHE A 42 6.13 1.21 6.78
C PHE A 42 4.80 0.44 6.65
N GLU A 43 4.22 0.11 7.81
CA GLU A 43 2.88 -0.48 7.96
C GLU A 43 1.88 0.58 8.40
N THR A 44 0.77 0.73 7.67
CA THR A 44 -0.28 1.69 7.99
C THR A 44 -1.00 1.36 9.31
N PRO A 45 -1.68 2.33 9.91
CA PRO A 45 -2.70 2.05 10.92
C PRO A 45 -3.71 0.99 10.44
N ARG A 46 -4.40 0.38 11.40
CA ARG A 46 -5.48 -0.56 11.10
C ARG A 46 -6.80 0.19 10.94
N TYR A 47 -7.39 0.07 9.77
CA TYR A 47 -8.66 0.67 9.38
C TYR A 47 -9.82 -0.32 9.51
N ALA A 48 -11.03 0.21 9.61
CA ALA A 48 -12.26 -0.60 9.66
C ALA A 48 -12.64 -1.16 8.28
N SER A 49 -12.19 -0.53 7.19
CA SER A 49 -12.49 -0.95 5.82
C SER A 49 -11.34 -0.63 4.87
N VAL A 50 -11.32 -1.25 3.68
CA VAL A 50 -10.32 -0.97 2.64
C VAL A 50 -10.50 0.43 2.06
N GLU A 51 -11.74 0.93 2.01
CA GLU A 51 -12.07 2.26 1.50
C GLU A 51 -11.47 3.36 2.39
N ALA A 52 -11.52 3.19 3.72
CA ALA A 52 -10.87 4.12 4.65
C ALA A 52 -9.35 4.15 4.46
N LEU A 53 -8.73 2.98 4.24
CA LEU A 53 -7.31 2.88 3.93
C LEU A 53 -6.99 3.58 2.60
N LYS A 54 -7.79 3.34 1.55
CA LYS A 54 -7.62 3.95 0.22
C LYS A 54 -7.90 5.46 0.21
N ALA A 55 -8.71 5.98 1.12
CA ALA A 55 -8.92 7.42 1.25
C ALA A 55 -7.64 8.14 1.71
N GLU A 56 -6.87 7.54 2.62
CA GLU A 56 -5.57 8.07 3.07
C GLU A 56 -4.43 7.72 2.12
N TYR A 57 -4.47 6.52 1.55
CA TYR A 57 -3.47 6.00 0.63
C TYR A 57 -4.10 5.65 -0.72
N PRO A 58 -4.45 6.68 -1.54
CA PRO A 58 -5.16 6.45 -2.78
C PRO A 58 -4.31 5.68 -3.79
N PRO A 59 -4.93 4.74 -4.55
CA PRO A 59 -4.27 4.08 -5.65
C PRO A 59 -3.94 5.09 -6.75
N ALA A 60 -2.78 4.96 -7.36
CA ALA A 60 -2.46 5.64 -8.60
C ALA A 60 -3.52 5.27 -9.62
N GLU A 61 -4.08 6.27 -10.30
CA GLU A 61 -4.90 6.02 -11.47
C GLU A 61 -4.07 5.15 -12.42
N SER A 62 -4.57 3.95 -12.70
CA SER A 62 -3.91 3.12 -13.70
C SER A 62 -3.99 3.86 -15.04
N PRO A 63 -2.88 3.96 -15.79
CA PRO A 63 -2.89 4.54 -17.12
C PRO A 63 -3.77 3.76 -18.09
#